data_AF-A0A1X7SJ02-F1
#
_entry.id   AF-A0A1X7SJ02-F1
#
_cell.length_a   1.000
_cell.length_b   1.000
_cell.length_c   1.000
_cell.angle_alpha   90.00
_cell.angle_beta   90.00
_cell.angle_gamma   90.00
#
_symmetry.space_group_name_H-M   'P 1'
#
loop_
_entity.id
_entity.type
_entity.pdbx_description
1 polymer ?
#
loop_
_entity_poly.entity_id
_entity_poly.type
_entity_poly.pdbx_seq_one_letter_code
_entity_poly.pdbx_strand_id
1 'polypeptide(L)'
;MKVHILGDTFERIKQNFLFDIKTTVVIEDILSQLIINLDQTGISLVPGSSWTLSPSGSRRLEIVGLGDKRQITAVFETSISGDFLPP
;
A
#
# COMPACT_ATOMS: atom_id res chain seq x y z
N MET A 1 -5.66 10.30 23.20
CA MET A 1 -4.82 9.42 24.04
C MET A 1 -3.95 8.58 23.10
N LYS A 2 -2.67 8.93 22.90
CA LYS A 2 -1.75 8.10 22.10
C LYS A 2 -1.24 6.98 22.99
N VAL A 3 -1.69 5.75 22.72
CA VAL A 3 -1.18 4.57 23.41
C VAL A 3 0.21 4.28 22.82
N HIS A 4 1.26 4.57 23.58
CA HIS A 4 2.60 4.08 23.26
C HIS A 4 2.64 2.58 23.60
N ILE A 5 2.45 1.74 22.58
CA ILE A 5 2.62 0.30 22.74
C ILE A 5 4.13 0.03 22.77
N LEU A 6 4.61 -0.57 23.87
CA LEU A 6 6.00 -1.02 24.01
C LEU A 6 6.30 -2.05 22.90
N GLY A 7 7.48 -1.99 22.28
CA GLY A 7 7.83 -2.81 21.10
C GLY A 7 7.53 -4.31 21.28
N ASP A 8 7.83 -4.87 22.45
CA ASP A 8 7.56 -6.28 22.77
C ASP A 8 6.07 -6.62 22.80
N THR A 9 5.22 -5.69 23.22
CA THR A 9 3.77 -5.87 23.24
C THR A 9 3.21 -5.85 21.82
N PHE A 10 3.73 -4.97 20.96
CA PHE A 10 3.33 -4.89 19.55
C PHE A 10 3.67 -6.19 18.81
N GLU A 11 4.91 -6.69 18.95
CA GLU A 11 5.32 -7.93 18.27
C GLU A 11 4.50 -9.13 18.74
N ARG A 12 4.20 -9.23 20.04
CA ARG A 12 3.32 -10.30 20.54
C ARG A 12 1.91 -10.22 19.94
N ILE A 13 1.31 -9.02 19.90
CA ILE A 13 -0.03 -8.84 19.31
C ILE A 13 -0.03 -9.23 17.83
N LYS A 14 0.99 -8.79 17.08
CA LYS A 14 1.17 -9.12 15.67
C LYS A 14 1.30 -10.63 15.44
N GLN A 15 2.09 -11.33 16.26
CA GLN A 15 2.25 -12.79 16.14
C GLN A 15 0.95 -13.53 16.43
N ASN A 16 0.24 -13.16 17.51
CA ASN A 16 -1.04 -13.77 17.84
C ASN A 16 -2.07 -13.57 16.73
N PHE A 17 -2.18 -12.34 16.22
CA PHE A 17 -3.08 -12.02 15.11
C PHE A 17 -2.78 -12.86 13.85
N LEU A 18 -1.50 -12.98 13.48
CA LEU A 18 -1.10 -13.81 12.33
C LEU A 18 -1.36 -15.30 12.56
N PHE A 19 -1.18 -15.78 13.79
CA PHE A 19 -1.44 -17.16 14.16
C PHE A 19 -2.94 -17.49 14.04
N ASP A 20 -3.80 -16.62 14.55
CA ASP A 20 -5.26 -16.80 14.51
C ASP A 20 -5.75 -16.87 13.06
N ILE A 21 -5.33 -15.93 12.20
CA ILE A 21 -5.68 -15.92 10.77
C ILE A 21 -5.24 -17.22 10.09
N LYS A 22 -3.98 -17.63 10.27
CA LYS A 22 -3.46 -18.86 9.65
C LYS A 22 -4.22 -20.09 10.12
N THR A 23 -4.56 -20.15 11.39
CA THR A 23 -5.30 -21.27 11.97
C THR A 23 -6.71 -21.35 11.40
N THR A 24 -7.42 -20.22 11.31
CA THR A 24 -8.75 -20.16 10.69
C THR A 24 -8.73 -20.58 9.23
N VAL A 25 -7.75 -20.11 8.44
CA VAL A 25 -7.61 -20.51 7.03
C VAL A 25 -7.46 -22.03 6.88
N VAL A 26 -6.68 -22.66 7.77
CA VAL A 26 -6.46 -24.12 7.74
C VAL A 26 -7.69 -24.88 8.23
N ILE A 27 -8.33 -24.44 9.32
CA ILE A 27 -9.50 -25.14 9.91
C ILE A 27 -10.70 -25.10 8.96
N GLU A 28 -10.94 -23.94 8.34
CA GLU A 28 -12.10 -23.72 7.46
C GLU A 28 -11.82 -24.06 5.99
N ASP A 29 -10.64 -24.60 5.67
CA ASP A 29 -10.18 -24.94 4.32
C ASP A 29 -10.40 -23.79 3.31
N ILE A 30 -10.02 -22.57 3.72
CA ILE A 30 -10.26 -21.37 2.92
C ILE A 30 -9.36 -21.41 1.69
N LEU A 31 -9.98 -21.42 0.52
CA LEU A 31 -9.28 -21.35 -0.76
C LEU A 31 -8.44 -20.07 -0.84
N SER A 32 -7.23 -20.18 -1.39
CA SER A 32 -6.32 -19.05 -1.61
C SER A 32 -6.99 -17.89 -2.35
N GLN A 33 -7.83 -18.20 -3.35
CA GLN A 33 -8.56 -17.20 -4.13
C GLN A 33 -9.51 -16.31 -3.30
N LEU A 34 -9.91 -16.78 -2.11
CA LEU A 34 -10.79 -16.05 -1.18
C LEU A 34 -10.03 -15.24 -0.12
N ILE A 35 -8.69 -15.34 -0.09
CA ILE A 35 -7.85 -14.52 0.79
C ILE A 35 -7.52 -13.23 0.03
N ILE A 36 -8.20 -12.15 0.38
CA ILE A 36 -8.15 -10.87 -0.31
C ILE A 36 -7.39 -9.85 0.54
N ASN A 37 -6.38 -9.23 -0.06
CA ASN A 37 -5.74 -8.03 0.47
C ASN A 37 -6.34 -6.80 -0.20
N LEU A 38 -6.85 -5.89 0.61
CA LEU A 38 -7.53 -4.67 0.22
C LEU A 38 -6.85 -3.49 0.93
N ASP A 39 -6.34 -2.54 0.17
CA ASP A 39 -5.80 -1.29 0.74
C ASP A 39 -6.05 -0.10 -0.20
N GLN A 40 -6.06 1.09 0.38
CA GLN A 40 -6.19 2.34 -0.34
C GLN A 40 -4.84 3.04 -0.45
N THR A 41 -4.50 3.55 -1.63
CA THR A 41 -3.26 4.29 -1.89
C THR A 41 -3.53 5.58 -2.65
N GLY A 42 -2.78 6.62 -2.33
CA GLY A 42 -2.84 7.90 -3.03
C GLY A 42 -2.05 7.83 -4.33
N ILE A 43 -2.72 8.00 -5.47
CA ILE A 43 -2.10 8.11 -6.79
C ILE A 43 -2.00 9.59 -7.16
N SER A 44 -0.78 10.05 -7.44
CA SER A 44 -0.54 11.42 -7.89
C SER A 44 -0.94 11.57 -9.36
N LEU A 45 -1.77 12.57 -9.67
CA LEU A 45 -2.34 12.78 -11.01
C LEU A 45 -1.34 13.26 -12.06
N VAL A 46 -0.34 14.05 -11.65
CA VAL A 46 0.62 14.67 -12.57
C VAL A 46 2.03 14.60 -11.98
N PRO A 47 3.04 14.13 -12.73
CA PRO A 47 4.43 14.43 -12.40
C PRO A 47 4.66 15.93 -12.59
N GLY A 48 4.73 16.69 -11.50
CA GLY A 48 5.02 18.12 -11.56
C GLY A 48 6.48 18.36 -11.95
N SER A 49 6.78 18.73 -13.20
CA SER A 49 8.14 19.16 -13.52
C SER A 49 8.39 20.57 -12.96
N SER A 50 9.45 20.78 -12.16
CA SER A 50 9.98 22.13 -11.98
C SER A 50 10.60 22.52 -13.30
N TRP A 51 9.97 23.41 -14.05
CA TRP A 51 10.66 24.13 -15.10
C TRP A 51 11.75 24.97 -14.43
N THR A 52 12.96 24.44 -14.34
CA THR A 52 14.17 25.25 -14.18
C THR A 52 14.75 25.45 -15.57
N LEU A 53 15.21 26.68 -15.87
CA LEU A 53 16.00 27.04 -17.05
C LEU A 53 17.32 26.25 -17.03
N SER A 54 17.24 24.94 -17.23
CA SER A 54 18.39 24.06 -17.25
C SER A 54 19.12 24.20 -18.60
N PRO A 55 20.45 24.21 -18.60
CA PRO A 55 21.22 24.28 -19.84
C PRO A 55 20.84 23.16 -20.81
N SER A 56 20.84 23.49 -22.10
CA SER A 56 20.59 22.53 -23.19
C SER A 56 21.55 21.34 -23.06
N GLY A 57 21.03 20.11 -22.99
CA GLY A 57 21.82 18.88 -22.83
C GLY A 57 21.88 18.29 -21.42
N SER A 58 21.27 18.94 -20.43
CA SER A 58 21.14 18.37 -19.09
C SER A 58 20.06 17.28 -19.01
N ARG A 59 20.30 16.23 -18.20
CA ARG A 59 19.36 15.12 -17.97
C ARG A 59 18.10 15.66 -17.31
N ARG A 60 16.96 15.55 -17.99
CA ARG A 60 15.65 15.88 -17.42
C ARG A 60 15.33 14.89 -16.29
N LEU A 61 15.08 15.41 -15.10
CA LEU A 61 14.53 14.64 -13.98
C LEU A 61 13.13 15.18 -13.71
N GLU A 62 12.11 14.37 -14.01
CA GLU A 62 10.75 14.65 -13.60
C GLU A 62 10.65 14.49 -12.08
N ILE A 63 10.14 15.52 -11.40
CA ILE A 63 9.94 15.48 -9.95
C ILE A 63 8.48 15.11 -9.72
N VAL A 64 8.21 13.93 -9.14
CA VAL A 64 6.83 13.58 -8.78
C VAL A 64 6.42 14.41 -7.55
N GLY A 65 5.23 15.03 -7.60
CA GLY A 65 4.66 15.78 -6.47
C GLY A 65 5.10 17.25 -6.32
N LEU A 66 5.75 17.84 -7.31
CA LEU A 66 6.07 19.28 -7.26
C LEU A 66 4.83 20.13 -7.55
N GLY A 67 4.31 20.80 -6.53
CA GLY A 67 3.26 21.81 -6.67
C GLY A 67 1.84 21.27 -6.91
N ASP A 68 1.70 20.00 -7.29
CA ASP A 68 0.39 19.34 -7.40
C ASP A 68 0.06 18.55 -6.12
N LYS A 69 -0.97 19.02 -5.40
CA LYS A 69 -1.55 18.32 -4.24
C LYS A 69 -2.74 17.44 -4.61
N ARG A 70 -3.07 17.31 -5.89
CA ARG A 70 -4.20 16.50 -6.37
C ARG A 70 -3.77 15.04 -6.40
N GLN A 71 -4.31 14.26 -5.47
CA GLN A 71 -4.20 12.81 -5.46
C GLN A 71 -5.58 12.20 -5.68
N ILE A 72 -5.64 11.12 -6.45
CA ILE A 72 -6.80 10.24 -6.48
C ILE A 72 -6.52 9.12 -5.47
N THR A 73 -7.47 8.85 -4.58
CA THR A 73 -7.42 7.65 -3.76
C THR A 73 -7.84 6.47 -4.63
N ALA A 74 -6.90 5.58 -4.92
CA ALA A 74 -7.21 4.29 -5.53
C ALA A 74 -7.36 3.25 -4.43
N VAL A 75 -8.36 2.38 -4.59
CA VAL A 75 -8.56 1.21 -3.75
C VAL A 75 -8.20 0.00 -4.60
N PHE A 76 -7.32 -0.84 -4.10
CA PHE A 76 -6.83 -2.01 -4.82
C PHE A 76 -7.09 -3.28 -4.04
N GLU A 77 -7.61 -4.28 -4.74
CA GLU A 77 -7.94 -5.59 -4.19
C GLU A 77 -7.17 -6.67 -4.95
N THR A 78 -6.49 -7.53 -4.19
CA THR A 78 -5.69 -8.63 -4.74
C THR A 78 -5.93 -9.92 -3.97
N SER A 79 -6.06 -11.03 -4.66
CA SER A 79 -6.09 -12.35 -4.03
C SER A 79 -4.67 -12.84 -3.74
N ILE A 80 -4.49 -13.73 -2.75
CA ILE A 80 -3.19 -14.35 -2.48
C ILE A 80 -2.72 -15.22 -3.67
N SER A 81 -3.64 -15.63 -4.54
CA SER A 81 -3.35 -16.35 -5.78
C SER A 81 -2.69 -15.46 -6.85
N GLY A 82 -2.64 -14.14 -6.61
CA GLY A 82 -2.04 -13.16 -7.51
C GLY A 82 -3.03 -12.50 -8.46
N ASP A 83 -4.33 -12.75 -8.30
CA ASP A 83 -5.36 -12.16 -9.13
C ASP A 83 -5.70 -10.76 -8.66
N PHE A 84 -5.83 -9.82 -9.61
CA PHE A 84 -6.39 -8.51 -9.35
C PHE A 84 -7.92 -8.60 -9.41
N LEU A 85 -8.62 -8.18 -8.36
CA LEU A 85 -10.07 -8.25 -8.36
C LEU A 85 -10.68 -7.08 -9.16
N PRO A 86 -11.79 -7.31 -9.88
CA PRO A 86 -12.49 -6.25 -10.59
C PRO A 86 -13.05 -5.20 -9.60
N PRO A 87 -13.16 -3.93 -10.02
CA PRO A 87 -13.76 -2.87 -9.21
C PRO A 87 -15.28 -3.01 -9.04
#